data_AF-A0AAW2R2J4-F1
#
_entry.id   AF-A0AAW2R2J4-F1
#
_cell.length_a   1.000
_cell.length_b   1.000
_cell.length_c   1.000
_cell.angle_alpha   90.00
_cell.angle_beta   90.00
_cell.angle_gamma   90.00
#
_symmetry.space_group_name_H-M   'P 1'
#
loop_
_entity.id
_entity.type
_entity.pdbx_description
1 polymer ?
#
loop_
_entity_poly.entity_id
_entity_poly.type
_entity_poly.pdbx_seq_one_letter_code
_entity_poly.pdbx_strand_id
1 'polypeptide(L)'
;MGRERKGWMIIVYDLSGSAVAAASMITPFVPSPGSDRVSRSNPGAWLILRPNGVSISSWKPWGRLEAWRERGPVDGLGYKFELITNNGLTSGVPIAEGTMNIKKGGRFCIDNSRKDSALSFLSPVRGFVMGSSVEGEGKVSKPVVQVGVQHVTCTADAALFVALSAAVDLSMDACRLFSQKLRKEFSNDEQDFLA
;
A
#
# COMPACT_ATOMS: atom_id res chain seq x y z
N MET A 1 7.61 1.64 -25.97
CA MET A 1 8.12 1.94 -24.62
C MET A 1 6.98 1.76 -23.64
N GLY A 2 7.18 0.94 -22.61
CA GLY A 2 6.11 0.51 -21.70
C GLY A 2 5.47 1.70 -20.98
N ARG A 3 4.14 1.75 -20.96
CA ARG A 3 3.39 2.71 -20.14
C ARG A 3 3.48 2.21 -18.70
N GLU A 4 4.53 2.59 -17.98
CA GLU A 4 4.67 2.29 -16.55
C GLU A 4 4.33 3.51 -15.70
N ARG A 5 3.82 3.29 -14.48
CA ARG A 5 3.73 4.36 -13.49
C ARG A 5 5.12 4.53 -12.85
N LYS A 6 5.62 5.77 -12.80
CA LYS A 6 6.94 6.13 -12.24
C LYS A 6 7.10 5.61 -10.80
N GLY A 7 8.32 5.30 -10.39
CA GLY A 7 8.63 4.87 -9.02
C GLY A 7 8.20 5.94 -8.01
N TRP A 8 7.33 5.57 -7.06
CA TRP A 8 6.85 6.45 -6.00
C TRP A 8 7.45 6.07 -4.67
N MET A 9 7.75 7.09 -3.86
CA MET A 9 8.19 6.93 -2.49
C MET A 9 7.44 7.93 -1.61
N ILE A 10 6.86 7.43 -0.53
CA ILE A 10 6.21 8.21 0.52
C ILE A 10 7.11 8.13 1.75
N ILE A 11 7.41 9.27 2.36
CA ILE A 11 8.14 9.33 3.63
C ILE A 11 7.24 10.05 4.63
N VAL A 12 7.05 9.44 5.80
CA VAL A 12 6.31 10.02 6.92
C VAL A 12 7.31 10.63 7.88
N TYR A 13 7.16 11.93 8.13
CA TYR A 13 7.96 12.67 9.10
C TYR A 13 7.14 12.92 10.37
N ASP A 14 7.79 12.84 11.53
CA ASP A 14 7.20 13.32 12.77
C ASP A 14 7.29 14.85 12.89
N LEU A 15 6.76 15.40 13.99
CA LEU A 15 6.78 16.85 14.22
C LEU A 15 8.18 17.42 14.46
N SER A 16 9.19 16.58 14.72
CA SER A 16 10.59 16.99 14.81
C SER A 16 11.29 17.04 13.44
N GLY A 17 10.63 16.56 12.38
CA GLY A 17 11.22 16.41 11.06
C GLY A 17 12.01 15.12 10.88
N SER A 18 11.90 14.16 11.80
CA SER A 18 12.55 12.85 11.69
C SER A 18 11.72 11.92 10.81
N ALA A 19 12.36 11.21 9.87
CA ALA A 19 11.70 10.22 9.04
C ALA A 19 11.39 8.95 9.86
N VAL A 20 10.11 8.67 10.09
CA VAL A 20 9.65 7.63 11.03
C VAL A 20 8.99 6.42 10.35
N ALA A 21 8.58 6.55 9.10
CA ALA A 21 8.14 5.44 8.25
C ALA A 21 8.26 5.81 6.77
N ALA A 22 8.31 4.82 5.89
CA ALA A 22 8.23 5.06 4.45
C ALA A 22 7.46 3.94 3.73
N ALA A 23 6.96 4.25 2.54
CA ALA A 23 6.44 3.29 1.59
C ALA A 23 7.11 3.52 0.24
N SER A 24 7.76 2.50 -0.32
CA SER A 24 8.49 2.60 -1.58
C SER A 24 7.93 1.61 -2.60
N MET A 25 7.64 2.07 -3.81
CA MET A 25 7.24 1.19 -4.91
C MET A 25 8.42 0.31 -5.32
N ILE A 26 8.26 -1.01 -5.24
CA ILE A 26 9.29 -2.00 -5.57
C ILE A 26 8.94 -2.81 -6.82
N THR A 27 7.69 -2.79 -7.25
CA THR A 27 7.27 -3.37 -8.53
C THR A 27 6.37 -2.34 -9.21
N PRO A 28 6.75 -1.86 -10.41
CA PRO A 28 6.01 -0.82 -11.08
C PRO A 28 4.60 -1.31 -11.44
N PHE A 29 3.64 -0.41 -11.38
CA PHE A 29 2.30 -0.68 -11.91
C PHE A 29 2.39 -0.57 -13.42
N VAL A 30 2.21 -1.70 -14.10
CA VAL A 30 2.28 -1.82 -15.56
C VAL A 30 1.11 -2.66 -16.10
N PRO A 31 0.64 -2.39 -17.32
CA PRO A 31 -0.40 -3.20 -17.92
C PRO A 31 0.13 -4.58 -18.29
N SER A 32 -0.67 -5.62 -18.04
CA SER A 32 -0.36 -6.97 -18.49
C SER A 32 -0.46 -7.09 -20.02
N PRO A 33 0.30 -8.00 -20.66
CA PRO A 33 0.30 -8.14 -22.11
C PRO A 33 -1.10 -8.29 -22.70
N GLY A 34 -1.43 -7.51 -23.73
CA GLY A 34 -2.75 -7.52 -24.36
C GLY A 34 -3.87 -6.86 -23.55
N SER A 35 -3.55 -6.17 -22.46
CA SER A 35 -4.49 -5.45 -21.59
C SER A 35 -4.05 -4.01 -21.33
N ASP A 36 -4.95 -3.22 -20.75
CA ASP A 36 -4.65 -1.89 -20.19
C ASP A 36 -4.71 -1.90 -18.66
N ARG A 37 -4.52 -3.07 -18.03
CA ARG A 37 -4.75 -3.30 -16.60
C ARG A 37 -3.54 -3.92 -15.93
N VAL A 38 -3.29 -3.51 -14.69
CA VAL A 38 -2.44 -4.26 -13.75
C VAL A 38 -3.22 -5.51 -13.34
N SER A 39 -2.80 -6.70 -13.78
CA SER A 39 -3.49 -7.95 -13.45
C SER A 39 -2.95 -8.59 -12.17
N ARG A 40 -3.71 -9.52 -11.60
CA ARG A 40 -3.28 -10.34 -10.45
C ARG A 40 -1.99 -11.13 -10.71
N SER A 41 -1.74 -11.54 -11.95
CA SER A 41 -0.52 -12.24 -12.36
C SER A 41 0.72 -11.34 -12.48
N ASN A 42 0.53 -10.02 -12.49
CA ASN A 42 1.60 -9.04 -12.54
C ASN A 42 1.22 -7.80 -11.68
N PRO A 43 1.13 -7.97 -10.35
CA PRO A 43 0.67 -6.90 -9.47
C PRO A 43 1.75 -5.84 -9.32
N GLY A 44 1.33 -4.58 -9.13
CA GLY A 44 2.21 -3.56 -8.61
C GLY A 44 2.45 -3.81 -7.11
N ALA A 45 3.61 -3.40 -6.60
CA ALA A 45 3.97 -3.68 -5.23
C ALA A 45 4.70 -2.54 -4.54
N TRP A 46 4.41 -2.40 -3.24
CA TRP A 46 5.03 -1.47 -2.31
C TRP A 46 5.72 -2.22 -1.18
N LEU A 47 6.84 -1.67 -0.73
CA LEU A 47 7.54 -2.08 0.47
C LEU A 47 7.31 -1.01 1.54
N ILE A 48 6.75 -1.43 2.67
CA ILE A 48 6.61 -0.58 3.85
C ILE A 48 7.85 -0.74 4.69
N LEU A 49 8.45 0.39 5.07
CA LEU A 49 9.77 0.49 5.66
C LEU A 49 9.66 1.17 7.03
N ARG A 50 10.39 0.62 7.99
CA ARG A 50 10.64 1.25 9.28
C ARG A 50 12.10 1.68 9.41
N PRO A 51 12.40 2.75 10.13
CA PRO A 51 13.78 3.09 10.47
C PRO A 51 14.38 1.97 11.34
N ASN A 52 15.66 1.67 11.12
CA ASN A 52 16.43 0.68 11.88
C ASN A 52 17.65 1.37 12.50
N GLY A 53 17.51 1.86 13.73
CA GLY A 53 18.58 2.60 14.42
C GLY A 53 18.54 4.11 14.14
N VAL A 54 19.67 4.77 14.36
CA VAL A 54 19.78 6.25 14.40
C VAL A 54 20.08 6.90 13.04
N SER A 55 20.38 6.11 12.01
CA SER A 55 20.73 6.60 10.66
C SER A 55 19.54 6.50 9.70
N ILE A 56 19.42 7.47 8.80
CA ILE A 56 18.45 7.48 7.69
C ILE A 56 18.79 6.40 6.64
N SER A 57 20.05 5.92 6.58
CA SER A 57 20.48 4.91 5.61
C SER A 57 20.05 3.48 5.95
N SER A 58 19.49 3.24 7.14
CA SER A 58 19.13 1.91 7.61
C SER A 58 17.62 1.73 7.67
N TRP A 59 16.95 1.69 6.51
CA TRP A 59 15.55 1.27 6.44
C TRP A 59 15.45 -0.25 6.49
N LYS A 60 14.59 -0.79 7.36
CA LYS A 60 14.27 -2.22 7.41
C LYS A 60 12.87 -2.46 6.84
N PRO A 61 12.70 -3.46 5.96
CA PRO A 61 11.37 -3.86 5.51
C PRO A 61 10.49 -4.32 6.68
N TRP A 62 9.26 -3.83 6.69
CA TRP A 62 8.21 -4.23 7.63
C TRP A 62 7.17 -5.12 6.94
N GLY A 63 6.70 -4.75 5.76
CA GLY A 63 5.73 -5.54 5.02
C GLY A 63 5.68 -5.19 3.54
N ARG A 64 5.05 -6.05 2.76
CA ARG A 64 4.87 -5.93 1.32
C ARG A 64 3.38 -5.84 0.99
N LEU A 65 2.99 -4.80 0.29
CA LEU A 65 1.64 -4.63 -0.27
C LEU A 65 1.69 -4.89 -1.76
N GLU A 66 0.90 -5.83 -2.24
CA GLU A 66 0.59 -6.02 -3.66
C GLU A 66 -0.79 -5.47 -3.97
N ALA A 67 -0.95 -4.88 -5.16
CA ALA A 67 -2.22 -4.37 -5.64
C ALA A 67 -2.38 -4.57 -7.15
N TRP A 68 -3.62 -4.86 -7.56
CA TRP A 68 -3.99 -5.10 -8.95
C TRP A 68 -5.45 -4.70 -9.21
N ARG A 69 -5.84 -4.56 -10.47
CA ARG A 69 -7.24 -4.34 -10.87
C ARG A 69 -7.90 -5.68 -11.18
N GLU A 70 -8.76 -6.13 -10.29
CA GLU A 70 -9.58 -7.34 -10.44
C GLU A 70 -10.75 -7.07 -11.40
N ARG A 71 -11.03 -8.04 -12.30
CA ARG A 71 -12.13 -7.92 -13.25
C ARG A 71 -13.42 -8.47 -12.63
N GLY A 72 -14.51 -7.73 -12.73
CA GLY A 72 -15.82 -8.17 -12.27
C GLY A 72 -16.96 -7.38 -12.90
N PRO A 73 -18.23 -7.61 -12.49
CA PRO A 73 -19.37 -6.80 -12.92
C PRO A 73 -19.15 -5.31 -12.65
N VAL A 74 -18.47 -5.01 -11.53
CA VAL A 74 -17.77 -3.76 -11.31
C VAL A 74 -16.33 -4.12 -10.97
N ASP A 75 -15.37 -3.47 -11.62
CA ASP A 75 -13.95 -3.64 -11.34
C ASP A 75 -13.64 -3.38 -9.86
N GLY A 76 -12.67 -4.11 -9.32
CA GLY A 76 -12.18 -3.95 -7.97
C GLY A 76 -10.68 -3.68 -7.90
N LEU A 77 -10.25 -3.00 -6.85
CA LEU A 77 -8.86 -2.98 -6.42
C LEU A 77 -8.62 -4.22 -5.56
N GLY A 78 -7.95 -5.23 -6.11
CA GLY A 78 -7.44 -6.36 -5.37
C GLY A 78 -6.18 -5.95 -4.62
N TYR A 79 -6.02 -6.46 -3.40
CA TYR A 79 -4.84 -6.20 -2.59
C TYR A 79 -4.45 -7.44 -1.77
N LYS A 80 -3.15 -7.53 -1.46
CA LYS A 80 -2.59 -8.51 -0.52
C LYS A 80 -1.46 -7.86 0.26
N PHE A 81 -1.51 -7.93 1.59
CA PHE A 81 -0.48 -7.43 2.48
C PHE A 81 0.15 -8.56 3.28
N GLU A 82 1.47 -8.66 3.18
CA GLU A 82 2.29 -9.67 3.84
C GLU A 82 3.27 -9.01 4.81
N LEU A 83 3.35 -9.53 6.03
CA LEU A 83 4.37 -9.13 6.99
C LEU A 83 5.66 -9.88 6.68
N ILE A 84 6.78 -9.17 6.54
CA ILE A 84 8.06 -9.79 6.19
C ILE A 84 8.67 -10.44 7.44
N THR A 85 9.00 -11.72 7.34
CA THR A 85 9.71 -12.43 8.41
C THR A 85 11.23 -12.25 8.26
N ASN A 86 11.99 -12.48 9.34
CA ASN A 86 13.45 -12.30 9.31
C ASN A 86 14.18 -13.28 8.36
N ASN A 87 13.48 -14.21 7.70
CA ASN A 87 14.06 -15.22 6.81
C ASN A 87 14.24 -14.75 5.34
N GLY A 88 14.00 -13.47 5.04
CA GLY A 88 14.26 -12.84 3.73
C GLY A 88 13.02 -12.22 3.07
N LEU A 89 13.21 -11.44 2.00
CA LEU A 89 12.15 -10.66 1.30
C LEU A 89 11.07 -11.54 0.62
N THR A 90 11.31 -12.84 0.48
CA THR A 90 10.44 -13.81 -0.19
C THR A 90 9.60 -14.66 0.78
N SER A 91 9.81 -14.52 2.09
CA SER A 91 9.07 -15.26 3.13
C SER A 91 8.25 -14.29 3.98
N GLY A 92 7.03 -13.99 3.49
CA GLY A 92 6.06 -13.14 4.18
C GLY A 92 4.86 -13.94 4.68
N VAL A 93 4.22 -13.48 5.76
CA VAL A 93 2.95 -14.04 6.25
C VAL A 93 1.80 -13.15 5.78
N PRO A 94 0.83 -13.66 5.00
CA PRO A 94 -0.30 -12.86 4.53
C PRO A 94 -1.26 -12.55 5.69
N ILE A 95 -1.34 -11.27 6.05
CA ILE A 95 -2.19 -10.82 7.16
C ILE A 95 -3.46 -10.11 6.67
N ALA A 96 -3.46 -9.58 5.44
CA ALA A 96 -4.63 -8.97 4.82
C ALA A 96 -4.70 -9.33 3.33
N GLU A 97 -5.86 -9.71 2.84
CA GLU A 97 -6.13 -9.90 1.41
C GLU A 97 -7.60 -9.58 1.17
N GLY A 98 -7.91 -8.96 0.03
CA GLY A 98 -9.28 -8.63 -0.28
C GLY A 98 -9.44 -7.87 -1.59
N THR A 99 -10.64 -7.37 -1.81
CA THR A 99 -10.97 -6.55 -2.97
C THR A 99 -11.93 -5.44 -2.54
N MET A 100 -11.67 -4.21 -2.96
CA MET A 100 -12.58 -3.08 -2.76
C MET A 100 -13.05 -2.50 -4.09
N ASN A 101 -14.18 -1.81 -4.09
CA ASN A 101 -14.79 -1.32 -5.33
C ASN A 101 -13.99 -0.16 -5.92
N ILE A 102 -13.64 -0.21 -7.21
CA ILE A 102 -12.81 0.85 -7.81
C ILE A 102 -13.53 2.20 -7.89
N LYS A 103 -14.86 2.24 -8.07
CA LYS A 103 -15.64 3.48 -8.24
C LYS A 103 -16.08 4.09 -6.91
N LYS A 104 -16.45 3.22 -5.97
CA LYS A 104 -16.97 3.63 -4.66
C LYS A 104 -15.86 3.77 -3.62
N GLY A 105 -14.73 3.11 -3.83
CA GLY A 105 -13.72 2.94 -2.80
C GLY A 105 -14.13 1.85 -1.81
N GLY A 106 -13.63 1.96 -0.58
CA GLY A 106 -13.96 1.03 0.48
C GLY A 106 -13.14 1.26 1.74
N ARG A 107 -12.95 0.17 2.50
CA ARG A 107 -12.04 0.15 3.64
C ARG A 107 -11.03 -0.97 3.49
N PHE A 108 -9.75 -0.63 3.62
CA PHE A 108 -8.70 -1.60 3.86
C PHE A 108 -8.66 -1.91 5.35
N CYS A 109 -8.68 -3.19 5.71
CA CYS A 109 -8.67 -3.61 7.12
C CYS A 109 -7.68 -4.75 7.34
N ILE A 110 -6.95 -4.67 8.45
CA ILE A 110 -6.19 -5.78 9.01
C ILE A 110 -6.85 -6.12 10.33
N ASP A 111 -7.44 -7.31 10.37
CA ASP A 111 -8.16 -7.80 11.54
C ASP A 111 -7.85 -9.29 11.70
N ASN A 112 -7.18 -9.63 12.79
CA ASN A 112 -6.82 -11.01 13.10
C ASN A 112 -7.83 -11.68 14.04
N SER A 113 -9.01 -11.06 14.28
CA SER A 113 -10.14 -11.72 14.94
C SER A 113 -10.93 -12.63 14.01
N ARG A 114 -10.86 -12.41 12.69
CA ARG A 114 -11.75 -13.03 11.69
C ARG A 114 -11.26 -14.37 11.13
N LYS A 115 -10.07 -14.86 11.54
CA LYS A 115 -9.50 -16.09 11.00
C LYS A 115 -9.70 -17.22 12.02
N ASP A 116 -10.69 -18.08 11.80
CA ASP A 116 -10.88 -19.36 12.50
C ASP A 116 -9.96 -20.45 11.95
N SER A 117 -8.66 -20.16 11.83
CA SER A 117 -7.66 -21.17 11.47
C SER A 117 -6.75 -21.44 12.64
N ALA A 118 -6.34 -22.70 12.85
CA ALA A 118 -5.48 -23.12 13.97
C ALA A 118 -4.16 -22.31 14.07
N LEU A 119 -3.71 -21.71 12.96
CA LEU A 119 -2.55 -20.81 12.89
C LEU A 119 -2.81 -19.40 13.45
N SER A 120 -4.08 -18.99 13.56
CA SER A 120 -4.49 -17.69 14.09
C SER A 120 -4.27 -17.60 15.60
N PHE A 121 -4.36 -18.73 16.30
CA PHE A 121 -4.01 -18.86 17.72
C PHE A 121 -2.49 -18.76 17.98
N LEU A 122 -1.66 -19.00 16.96
CA LEU A 122 -0.20 -18.85 17.02
C LEU A 122 0.27 -17.46 16.60
N SER A 123 -0.63 -16.61 16.08
CA SER A 123 -0.31 -15.25 15.70
C SER A 123 -0.16 -14.38 16.96
N PRO A 124 0.97 -13.68 17.16
CA PRO A 124 1.15 -12.79 18.30
C PRO A 124 0.25 -11.55 18.27
N VAL A 125 -0.52 -11.37 17.20
CA VAL A 125 -1.36 -10.21 16.92
C VAL A 125 -2.82 -10.68 16.98
N ARG A 126 -3.61 -10.32 18.00
CA ARG A 126 -5.02 -10.73 18.12
C ARG A 126 -5.95 -9.53 18.06
N GLY A 127 -7.06 -9.64 17.32
CA GLY A 127 -8.07 -8.58 17.24
C GLY A 127 -7.84 -7.58 16.09
N PHE A 128 -8.51 -6.43 16.20
CA PHE A 128 -8.41 -5.34 15.25
C PHE A 128 -7.02 -4.69 15.27
N VAL A 129 -6.38 -4.60 14.11
CA VAL A 129 -5.05 -4.00 13.96
C VAL A 129 -5.15 -2.61 13.36
N MET A 130 -5.71 -2.51 12.16
CA MET A 130 -5.93 -1.23 11.51
C MET A 130 -7.13 -1.25 10.55
N GLY A 131 -7.65 -0.06 10.27
CA GLY A 131 -8.58 0.22 9.19
C GLY A 131 -8.19 1.52 8.51
N SER A 132 -8.36 1.59 7.18
CA SER A 132 -8.19 2.82 6.42
C SER A 132 -9.30 3.00 5.40
N SER A 133 -9.89 4.19 5.33
CA SER A 133 -10.79 4.55 4.24
C SER A 133 -10.01 4.82 2.96
N VAL A 134 -10.55 4.32 1.85
CA VAL A 134 -9.97 4.52 0.52
C VAL A 134 -11.08 5.05 -0.38
N GLU A 135 -10.85 6.19 -1.01
CA GLU A 135 -11.79 6.77 -1.95
C GLU A 135 -11.72 6.06 -3.30
N GLY A 136 -12.81 6.14 -4.09
CA GLY A 136 -12.83 5.56 -5.42
C GLY A 136 -11.93 6.28 -6.42
N GLU A 137 -11.52 5.59 -7.48
CA GLU A 137 -10.72 6.15 -8.57
C GLU A 137 -11.34 7.46 -9.09
N GLY A 138 -10.49 8.46 -9.29
CA GLY A 138 -10.90 9.80 -9.72
C GLY A 138 -11.22 10.77 -8.59
N LYS A 139 -11.60 10.30 -7.40
CA LYS A 139 -12.05 11.15 -6.28
C LYS A 139 -10.90 11.62 -5.39
N VAL A 140 -11.02 12.83 -4.83
CA VAL A 140 -10.00 13.40 -3.94
C VAL A 140 -9.77 12.47 -2.75
N SER A 141 -8.53 12.02 -2.58
CA SER A 141 -8.12 11.11 -1.52
C SER A 141 -8.13 11.80 -0.17
N LYS A 142 -8.81 11.20 0.81
CA LYS A 142 -8.82 11.64 2.21
C LYS A 142 -8.79 10.41 3.14
N PRO A 143 -7.69 9.64 3.16
CA PRO A 143 -7.63 8.43 3.96
C PRO A 143 -7.73 8.76 5.45
N VAL A 144 -8.65 8.08 6.15
CA VAL A 144 -8.81 8.13 7.60
C VAL A 144 -8.30 6.81 8.15
N VAL A 145 -7.25 6.88 8.97
CA VAL A 145 -6.57 5.71 9.53
C VAL A 145 -7.01 5.49 10.98
N GLN A 146 -7.46 4.28 11.27
CA GLN A 146 -7.76 3.80 12.62
C GLN A 146 -6.79 2.69 12.96
N VAL A 147 -6.19 2.73 14.15
CA VAL A 147 -5.21 1.74 14.60
C VAL A 147 -5.58 1.26 16.00
N GLY A 148 -5.51 -0.05 16.24
CA GLY A 148 -5.70 -0.61 17.57
C GLY A 148 -4.57 -0.19 18.50
N VAL A 149 -4.90 0.38 19.66
CA VAL A 149 -3.93 0.95 20.62
C VAL A 149 -2.84 -0.04 21.04
N GLN A 150 -3.19 -1.32 21.16
CA GLN A 150 -2.27 -2.41 21.49
C GLN A 150 -1.15 -2.63 20.46
N HIS A 151 -1.29 -2.08 19.24
CA HIS A 151 -0.31 -2.17 18.17
C HIS A 151 0.52 -0.88 18.00
N VAL A 152 0.34 0.10 18.89
CA VAL A 152 1.06 1.39 18.84
C VAL A 152 1.79 1.59 20.16
N THR A 153 3.11 1.39 20.15
CA THR A 153 3.96 1.66 21.33
C THR A 153 4.72 2.98 21.20
N CYS A 154 4.93 3.44 19.96
CA CYS A 154 5.58 4.70 19.65
C CYS A 154 4.99 5.35 18.39
N THR A 155 5.37 6.60 18.11
CA THR A 155 4.94 7.33 16.91
C THR A 155 5.31 6.61 15.61
N ALA A 156 6.46 5.93 15.57
CA ALA A 156 6.89 5.19 14.38
C ALA A 156 5.97 4.01 14.06
N ASP A 157 5.38 3.35 15.08
CA ASP A 157 4.42 2.27 14.86
C ASP A 157 3.15 2.81 14.18
N ALA A 158 2.61 3.93 14.66
CA ALA A 158 1.47 4.58 14.03
C ALA A 158 1.80 5.03 12.59
N ALA A 159 3.01 5.58 12.39
CA ALA A 159 3.49 6.02 11.09
C ALA A 159 3.57 4.89 10.06
N LEU A 160 3.86 3.64 10.47
CA LEU A 160 3.84 2.49 9.57
C LEU A 160 2.45 2.22 8.98
N PHE A 161 1.42 2.31 9.81
CA PHE A 161 0.04 2.14 9.36
C PHE A 161 -0.42 3.30 8.46
N VAL A 162 0.08 4.52 8.72
CA VAL A 162 -0.14 5.69 7.84
C VAL A 162 0.55 5.49 6.48
N ALA A 163 1.80 5.05 6.46
CA ALA A 163 2.54 4.75 5.23
C ALA A 163 1.85 3.64 4.41
N LEU A 164 1.41 2.56 5.07
CA LEU A 164 0.64 1.50 4.43
C LEU A 164 -0.70 2.02 3.87
N SER A 165 -1.42 2.84 4.64
CA SER A 165 -2.66 3.46 4.18
C SER A 165 -2.44 4.30 2.92
N ALA A 166 -1.39 5.12 2.89
CA ALA A 166 -1.05 5.94 1.73
C ALA A 166 -0.70 5.08 0.52
N ALA A 167 0.03 3.96 0.70
CA ALA A 167 0.32 3.02 -0.37
C ALA A 167 -0.93 2.34 -0.94
N VAL A 168 -1.91 1.97 -0.09
CA VAL A 168 -3.19 1.42 -0.54
C VAL A 168 -4.00 2.47 -1.31
N ASP A 169 -4.07 3.69 -0.80
CA ASP A 169 -4.81 4.79 -1.45
C ASP A 169 -4.22 5.12 -2.82
N LEU A 170 -2.90 5.28 -2.92
CA LEU A 170 -2.22 5.49 -4.20
C LEU A 170 -2.39 4.32 -5.17
N SER A 171 -2.55 3.09 -4.66
CA SER A 171 -2.79 1.92 -5.51
C SER A 171 -4.15 1.99 -6.22
N MET A 172 -5.15 2.69 -5.66
CA MET A 172 -6.42 2.95 -6.35
C MET A 172 -6.20 3.72 -7.65
N ASP A 173 -5.29 4.69 -7.63
CA ASP A 173 -4.93 5.49 -8.79
C ASP A 173 -3.93 4.79 -9.71
N ALA A 174 -2.96 4.07 -9.15
CA ALA A 174 -1.97 3.32 -9.92
C ALA A 174 -2.60 2.18 -10.74
N CYS A 175 -3.65 1.56 -10.22
CA CYS A 175 -4.43 0.51 -10.89
C CYS A 175 -5.55 1.03 -11.79
N ARG A 176 -5.63 2.35 -12.05
CA ARG A 176 -6.47 2.86 -13.13
C ARG A 176 -6.07 2.25 -14.46
N LEU A 177 -7.04 2.14 -15.36
CA LEU A 177 -6.77 1.70 -16.73
C LEU A 177 -5.66 2.56 -17.32
N PHE A 178 -4.69 1.94 -17.98
CA PHE A 178 -3.58 2.67 -18.58
C PHE A 178 -4.06 3.59 -19.69
N SER A 179 -5.18 3.25 -20.35
CA SER A 179 -5.92 4.14 -21.26
C SER A 179 -6.32 5.49 -20.64
N GLN A 180 -6.37 5.59 -19.30
CA GLN A 180 -6.69 6.81 -18.56
C GLN A 180 -5.43 7.48 -17.97
N LYS A 181 -5.46 8.82 -17.90
CA LYS A 181 -4.42 9.61 -17.23
C LYS A 181 -4.56 9.53 -15.70
N LEU A 182 -3.43 9.60 -14.98
CA LEU A 182 -3.46 9.84 -13.54
C LEU A 182 -3.98 11.25 -13.26
N ARG A 183 -4.39 11.52 -12.01
CA ARG A 183 -4.66 12.91 -11.60
C ARG A 183 -3.39 13.75 -11.80
N LYS A 184 -3.57 15.04 -12.11
CA LYS A 184 -2.48 16.03 -12.23
C LYS A 184 -1.55 16.05 -11.02
N GLU A 185 -2.08 15.90 -9.80
CA GLU A 185 -1.29 15.83 -8.55
C GLU A 185 -0.24 14.69 -8.55
N PHE A 186 -0.44 13.65 -9.38
CA PHE A 186 0.48 12.52 -9.52
C PHE A 186 1.12 12.43 -10.91
N SER A 187 0.69 13.29 -11.84
CA SER A 187 1.31 13.43 -13.15
C SER A 187 2.31 14.58 -13.02
N ASN A 188 3.57 14.26 -12.72
CA ASN A 188 4.63 15.24 -12.98
C ASN A 188 4.69 15.42 -14.49
N ASP A 189 3.97 16.43 -14.98
CA ASP A 189 4.15 16.98 -16.31
C ASP A 189 5.59 17.52 -16.36
N GLU A 190 6.32 17.13 -17.39
CA GLU A 190 7.61 17.70 -17.75
C GLU A 190 7.44 19.19 -18.09
N GLN A 191 7.40 20.04 -17.09
CA GLN A 191 7.60 21.48 -17.21
C GLN A 191 8.58 21.93 -16.14
N ASP A 192 9.85 21.52 -16.32
CA ASP A 192 11.03 22.20 -15.76
C ASP A 192 12.23 21.97 -16.70
N PHE A 193 11.99 22.15 -18.00
CA PHE A 193 13.04 22.45 -18.96
C PHE A 193 12.60 23.69 -19.75
N LEU A 194 13.37 24.77 -19.62
CA LEU A 194 13.22 26.12 -20.18
C LEU A 194 12.54 27.14 -19.26
N ALA A 195 13.29 27.57 -18.24
CA ALA A 195 13.42 28.98 -17.87
C ALA A 195 14.87 29.24 -17.45
#